data_AF-A0A4Q2SBF0-F1
#
_entry.id   AF-A0A4Q2SBF0-F1
#
_cell.length_a   1.000
_cell.length_b   1.000
_cell.length_c   1.000
_cell.angle_alpha   90.00
_cell.angle_beta   90.00
_cell.angle_gamma   90.00
#
_symmetry.space_group_name_H-M   'P 1'
#
loop_
_entity.id
_entity.type
_entity.pdbx_description
1 polymer ?
#
loop_
_entity_poly.entity_id
_entity_poly.type
_entity_poly.pdbx_seq_one_letter_code
_entity_poly.pdbx_strand_id
1 'polypeptide(L)'
;MKKVLLGVVIALVLLVGGGFAVLGAGINAADEAISAEAENDKPRAVAVGKAFEHDDYKIEAGWKVVKDALGGADITGLKVTNTHDQTEVVQFTFTFVKGNDKLGEVECNAGELEPGQSAAMDCFSLDESFPKGYTEVRVADMW
;
A
#
# COMPACT_ATOMS: atom_id res chain seq x y z
N MET A 1 21.87 -61.55 -10.89
CA MET A 1 20.49 -61.30 -10.41
C MET A 1 20.35 -60.20 -9.34
N LYS A 2 21.43 -59.65 -8.76
CA LYS A 2 21.33 -58.53 -7.78
C LYS A 2 21.38 -57.11 -8.39
N LYS A 3 21.83 -56.96 -9.65
CA LYS A 3 21.92 -55.64 -10.33
C LYS A 3 20.63 -55.18 -11.02
N VAL A 4 19.69 -56.10 -11.29
CA VAL A 4 18.42 -55.81 -11.97
C VAL A 4 17.34 -55.38 -10.96
N LEU A 5 17.37 -55.91 -9.72
CA LEU A 5 16.44 -55.49 -8.66
C LEU A 5 16.66 -54.03 -8.20
N LEU A 6 17.92 -53.56 -8.21
CA LEU A 6 18.25 -52.20 -7.77
C LEU A 6 17.78 -51.13 -8.79
N GLY A 7 17.80 -51.46 -10.09
CA GLY A 7 17.33 -50.56 -11.14
C GLY A 7 15.82 -50.35 -11.16
N VAL A 8 15.04 -51.37 -10.80
CA VAL A 8 13.56 -51.30 -10.79
C VAL A 8 13.03 -50.55 -9.56
N VAL A 9 13.71 -50.61 -8.42
CA VAL A 9 13.32 -49.85 -7.22
C VAL A 9 13.63 -48.36 -7.38
N ILE A 10 14.74 -47.99 -8.04
CA ILE A 10 15.08 -46.58 -8.33
C ILE A 10 14.09 -45.97 -9.35
N ALA A 11 13.65 -46.75 -10.35
CA ALA A 11 12.66 -46.30 -11.32
C ALA A 11 11.26 -46.04 -10.72
N LEU A 12 10.87 -46.78 -9.68
CA LEU A 12 9.59 -46.60 -8.98
C LEU A 12 9.58 -45.38 -8.03
N VAL A 13 10.72 -45.02 -7.44
CA VAL A 13 10.85 -43.79 -6.61
C VAL A 13 10.78 -42.53 -7.49
N LEU A 14 11.30 -42.58 -8.71
CA LEU A 14 11.25 -41.45 -9.65
C LEU A 14 9.85 -41.18 -10.23
N LEU A 15 8.97 -42.18 -10.28
CA LEU A 15 7.58 -42.02 -10.77
C LEU A 15 6.64 -41.40 -9.74
N VAL A 16 6.92 -41.51 -8.44
CA VAL A 16 6.17 -40.83 -7.36
C VAL A 16 6.83 -39.49 -6.97
N GLY A 17 8.14 -39.33 -7.22
CA GLY A 17 8.88 -38.09 -7.00
C GLY A 17 8.87 -37.10 -8.18
N GLY A 18 8.22 -37.42 -9.29
CA GLY A 18 8.22 -36.62 -10.53
C GLY A 18 7.41 -35.32 -10.51
N GLY A 19 6.86 -34.91 -9.38
CA GLY A 19 6.00 -33.73 -9.25
C GLY A 19 6.70 -32.40 -8.94
N PHE A 20 8.04 -32.36 -8.81
CA PHE A 20 8.72 -31.18 -8.26
C PHE A 20 9.88 -30.63 -9.11
N ALA A 21 9.87 -30.84 -10.42
CA ALA A 21 10.96 -30.37 -11.30
C ALA A 21 10.60 -29.17 -12.21
N VAL A 22 9.49 -28.45 -11.95
CA VAL A 22 9.08 -27.26 -12.74
C VAL A 22 8.70 -26.07 -11.85
N LEU A 23 9.37 -25.88 -10.71
CA LEU A 23 9.18 -24.70 -9.85
C LEU A 23 10.48 -23.91 -9.64
N GLY A 24 11.45 -23.99 -10.56
CA GLY A 24 12.71 -23.27 -10.42
C GLY A 24 12.72 -21.85 -11.02
N ALA A 25 11.86 -21.57 -12.00
CA ALA A 25 11.92 -20.32 -12.77
C ALA A 25 10.82 -19.30 -12.42
N GLY A 26 9.82 -19.70 -11.62
CA GLY A 26 8.67 -18.85 -11.28
C GLY A 26 8.73 -18.21 -9.88
N ILE A 27 9.66 -18.63 -9.02
CA ILE A 27 9.70 -18.17 -7.62
C ILE A 27 10.31 -16.77 -7.50
N ASN A 28 11.38 -16.47 -8.25
CA ASN A 28 12.04 -15.16 -8.16
C ASN A 28 11.14 -13.98 -8.56
N ALA A 29 10.28 -14.16 -9.58
CA ALA A 29 9.37 -13.10 -10.00
C ALA A 29 8.19 -12.92 -9.02
N ALA A 30 7.76 -14.01 -8.37
CA ALA A 30 6.70 -13.95 -7.37
C ALA A 30 7.20 -13.28 -6.08
N ASP A 31 8.41 -13.60 -5.62
CA ASP A 31 8.98 -12.98 -4.41
C ASP A 31 9.28 -11.48 -4.60
N GLU A 32 9.76 -11.05 -5.78
CA GLU A 32 9.94 -9.61 -6.06
C GLU A 32 8.62 -8.85 -6.14
N ALA A 33 7.60 -9.42 -6.80
CA ALA A 33 6.27 -8.81 -6.85
C ALA A 33 5.61 -8.73 -5.46
N ILE A 34 5.70 -9.80 -4.66
CA ILE A 34 5.15 -9.83 -3.30
C ILE A 34 5.89 -8.84 -2.38
N SER A 35 7.20 -8.67 -2.56
CA SER A 35 7.98 -7.76 -1.73
C SER A 35 7.82 -6.29 -2.12
N ALA A 36 7.48 -5.99 -3.38
CA ALA A 36 7.17 -4.63 -3.86
C ALA A 36 5.79 -4.17 -3.35
N GLU A 37 4.76 -5.00 -3.49
CA GLU A 37 3.41 -4.73 -2.95
C GLU A 37 3.44 -4.52 -1.43
N ALA A 38 4.19 -5.36 -0.70
CA ALA A 38 4.30 -5.25 0.75
C ALA A 38 5.06 -4.01 1.26
N GLU A 39 5.79 -3.28 0.41
CA GLU A 39 6.44 -2.01 0.76
C GLU A 39 5.51 -0.81 0.56
N ASN A 40 4.60 -0.86 -0.42
CA ASN A 40 3.65 0.22 -0.74
C ASN A 40 2.55 0.35 0.33
N ASP A 41 2.12 -0.78 0.90
CA ASP A 41 1.20 -0.84 2.05
C ASP A 41 1.78 -0.27 3.36
N LYS A 42 3.05 0.15 3.40
CA LYS A 42 3.69 0.61 4.64
C LYS A 42 3.42 2.10 4.88
N PRO A 43 2.84 2.45 6.03
CA PRO A 43 2.64 3.84 6.40
C PRO A 43 3.95 4.62 6.40
N ARG A 44 4.01 5.70 5.63
CA ARG A 44 5.21 6.53 5.46
C ARG A 44 5.00 7.96 5.93
N ALA A 45 6.02 8.54 6.54
CA ALA A 45 5.94 9.90 7.07
C ALA A 45 5.85 10.94 5.96
N VAL A 46 4.92 11.89 6.09
CA VAL A 46 4.75 13.03 5.18
C VAL A 46 4.77 14.34 5.95
N ALA A 47 5.32 15.38 5.31
CA ALA A 47 5.32 16.72 5.87
C ALA A 47 4.03 17.46 5.46
N VAL A 48 3.26 17.92 6.46
CA VAL A 48 1.99 18.62 6.23
C VAL A 48 2.16 19.81 5.28
N GLY A 49 1.33 19.83 4.24
CA GLY A 49 1.29 20.87 3.20
C GLY A 49 2.43 20.85 2.20
N LYS A 50 3.33 19.85 2.25
CA LYS A 50 4.34 19.62 1.22
C LYS A 50 3.83 18.64 0.18
N ALA A 51 4.31 18.81 -1.06
CA ALA A 51 4.11 17.82 -2.10
C ALA A 51 4.90 16.55 -1.76
N PHE A 52 4.37 15.41 -2.16
CA PHE A 52 5.00 14.11 -2.03
C PHE A 52 4.46 13.16 -3.11
N GLU A 53 5.15 12.05 -3.36
CA GLU A 53 4.72 11.00 -4.29
C GLU A 53 4.51 9.73 -3.49
N HIS A 54 3.32 9.12 -3.49
CA HIS A 54 2.98 7.83 -2.87
C HIS A 54 2.76 6.84 -3.98
N ASP A 55 3.68 5.89 -4.12
CA ASP A 55 3.66 4.91 -5.22
C ASP A 55 3.51 5.64 -6.56
N ASP A 56 2.55 5.26 -7.38
CA ASP A 56 2.27 5.91 -8.66
C ASP A 56 1.28 7.08 -8.54
N TYR A 57 1.23 7.74 -7.39
CA TYR A 57 0.43 8.93 -7.14
C TYR A 57 1.26 10.14 -6.72
N LYS A 58 0.98 11.28 -7.34
CA LYS A 58 1.57 12.57 -6.95
C LYS A 58 0.57 13.42 -6.18
N ILE A 59 0.97 13.87 -4.99
CA ILE A 59 0.18 14.76 -4.15
C ILE A 59 0.77 16.17 -4.23
N GLU A 60 -0.08 17.15 -4.55
CA GLU A 60 0.31 18.56 -4.67
C GLU A 60 0.56 19.21 -3.31
N ALA A 61 1.43 20.23 -3.27
CA ALA A 61 1.66 21.02 -2.05
C ALA A 61 0.46 21.94 -1.74
N GLY A 62 0.35 22.39 -0.48
CA GLY A 62 -0.64 23.37 -0.05
C GLY A 62 -1.84 22.82 0.72
N TRP A 63 -1.95 21.49 0.85
CA TRP A 63 -2.94 20.83 1.69
C TRP A 63 -2.74 21.16 3.18
N LYS A 64 -3.82 21.06 3.96
CA LYS A 64 -3.81 21.42 5.38
C LYS A 64 -4.66 20.47 6.19
N VAL A 65 -4.18 20.16 7.38
CA VAL A 65 -4.97 19.49 8.42
C VAL A 65 -5.76 20.55 9.18
N VAL A 66 -7.07 20.43 9.19
CA VAL A 66 -8.01 21.36 9.83
C VAL A 66 -8.96 20.60 10.74
N LYS A 67 -9.65 21.35 11.61
CA LYS A 67 -10.70 20.79 12.46
C LYS A 67 -12.03 20.91 11.72
N ASP A 68 -12.77 19.82 11.61
CA ASP A 68 -14.09 19.84 10.99
C ASP A 68 -15.17 20.43 11.92
N ALA A 69 -16.42 20.47 11.44
CA ALA A 69 -17.54 20.99 12.19
C ALA A 69 -17.95 20.12 13.39
N LEU A 70 -17.63 18.83 13.37
CA LEU A 70 -17.94 17.86 14.45
C LEU A 70 -16.81 17.80 15.49
N GLY A 71 -15.68 18.40 15.19
CA GLY A 71 -14.52 18.52 16.04
C GLY A 71 -13.40 17.52 15.76
N GLY A 72 -13.56 16.66 14.75
CA GLY A 72 -12.57 15.72 14.24
C GLY A 72 -11.53 16.40 13.34
N ALA A 73 -10.62 15.58 12.78
CA ALA A 73 -9.67 16.04 11.79
C ALA A 73 -10.25 15.97 10.38
N ASP A 74 -9.84 16.92 9.53
CA ASP A 74 -10.11 16.93 8.10
C ASP A 74 -8.84 17.41 7.36
N ILE A 75 -8.67 17.00 6.11
CA ILE A 75 -7.59 17.43 5.24
C ILE A 75 -8.17 18.17 4.04
N THR A 76 -7.90 19.47 3.98
CA THR A 76 -8.39 20.34 2.90
C THR A 76 -7.31 20.66 1.89
N GLY A 77 -7.71 20.83 0.62
CA GLY A 77 -6.81 21.17 -0.47
C GLY A 77 -5.87 20.03 -0.90
N LEU A 78 -6.18 18.79 -0.51
CA LEU A 78 -5.46 17.61 -0.96
C LEU A 78 -5.86 17.30 -2.40
N LYS A 79 -4.89 17.35 -3.31
CA LYS A 79 -5.08 17.04 -4.72
C LYS A 79 -4.07 15.99 -5.13
N VAL A 80 -4.56 14.93 -5.74
CA VAL A 80 -3.79 13.78 -6.18
C VAL A 80 -3.84 13.66 -7.70
N THR A 81 -2.75 13.20 -8.29
CA THR A 81 -2.62 12.86 -9.71
C THR A 81 -2.24 11.39 -9.82
N ASN A 82 -3.00 10.62 -10.61
CA ASN A 82 -2.60 9.27 -11.01
C ASN A 82 -1.46 9.37 -12.02
N THR A 83 -0.29 8.82 -11.68
CA THR A 83 0.89 8.75 -12.55
C THR A 83 1.14 7.34 -13.08
N HIS A 84 0.31 6.36 -12.69
CA HIS A 84 0.26 5.03 -13.28
C HIS A 84 -0.24 5.11 -14.73
N ASP A 85 0.02 4.06 -15.51
CA ASP A 85 -0.49 3.88 -16.88
C ASP A 85 -1.87 3.22 -16.95
N GLN A 86 -2.52 3.00 -15.79
CA GLN A 86 -3.83 2.36 -15.67
C GLN A 86 -4.78 3.21 -14.84
N THR A 87 -6.07 2.96 -15.02
CA THR A 87 -7.13 3.58 -14.25
C THR A 87 -7.27 2.88 -12.90
N GLU A 88 -7.24 3.63 -11.80
CA GLU A 88 -7.21 3.08 -10.45
C GLU A 88 -8.09 3.86 -9.48
N VAL A 89 -8.55 3.18 -8.43
CA VAL A 89 -9.33 3.79 -7.34
C VAL A 89 -8.37 4.30 -6.29
N VAL A 90 -8.37 5.61 -6.06
CA VAL A 90 -7.38 6.25 -5.17
C VAL A 90 -7.97 6.51 -3.80
N GLN A 91 -7.40 5.86 -2.79
CA GLN A 91 -7.78 5.99 -1.39
C GLN A 91 -6.56 5.99 -0.48
N PHE A 92 -6.49 6.98 0.40
CA PHE A 92 -5.38 7.12 1.35
C PHE A 92 -5.91 7.24 2.77
N THR A 93 -5.17 6.63 3.70
CA THR A 93 -5.33 6.81 5.13
C THR A 93 -4.20 7.68 5.67
N PHE A 94 -4.55 8.80 6.29
CA PHE A 94 -3.62 9.67 7.01
C PHE A 94 -3.70 9.45 8.52
N THR A 95 -2.67 8.85 9.10
CA THR A 95 -2.58 8.58 10.54
C THR A 95 -1.76 9.66 11.25
N PHE A 96 -2.31 10.26 12.31
CA PHE A 96 -1.60 11.22 13.17
C PHE A 96 -0.94 10.50 14.32
N VAL A 97 0.37 10.63 14.48
CA VAL A 97 1.13 9.86 15.48
C VAL A 97 1.99 10.74 16.39
N LYS A 98 2.19 10.28 17.63
CA LYS A 98 3.13 10.84 18.59
C LYS A 98 3.96 9.72 19.21
N GLY A 99 5.21 9.59 18.79
CA GLY A 99 6.01 8.42 19.15
C GLY A 99 5.37 7.15 18.57
N ASN A 100 4.95 6.22 19.43
CA ASN A 100 4.28 4.98 19.03
C ASN A 100 2.75 5.05 19.16
N ASP A 101 2.19 6.17 19.61
CA ASP A 101 0.75 6.31 19.83
C ASP A 101 0.07 6.86 18.57
N LYS A 102 -0.95 6.16 18.07
CA LYS A 102 -1.93 6.67 17.10
C LYS A 102 -2.89 7.62 17.83
N LEU A 103 -2.94 8.88 17.40
CA LEU A 103 -3.78 9.92 17.99
C LEU A 103 -5.06 10.19 17.19
N GLY A 104 -5.09 9.76 15.95
CA GLY A 104 -6.28 9.84 15.09
C GLY A 104 -5.96 9.50 13.64
N GLU A 105 -6.99 9.52 12.81
CA GLU A 105 -6.93 9.13 11.41
C GLU A 105 -7.90 9.93 10.55
N VAL A 106 -7.52 10.15 9.29
CA VAL A 106 -8.37 10.73 8.24
C VAL A 106 -8.32 9.81 7.02
N GLU A 107 -9.47 9.40 6.54
CA GLU A 107 -9.62 8.65 5.29
C GLU A 107 -9.91 9.64 4.17
N CYS A 108 -9.22 9.50 3.04
CA CYS A 108 -9.34 10.38 1.88
C CYS A 108 -9.57 9.55 0.62
N ASN A 109 -10.52 9.96 -0.23
CA ASN A 109 -10.87 9.29 -1.46
C ASN A 109 -10.98 10.28 -2.64
N ALA A 110 -10.46 9.90 -3.81
CA ALA A 110 -10.63 10.65 -5.06
C ALA A 110 -11.48 9.91 -6.12
N GLY A 111 -11.99 8.74 -5.77
CA GLY A 111 -12.66 7.84 -6.70
C GLY A 111 -11.69 7.22 -7.70
N GLU A 112 -12.21 6.88 -8.87
CA GLU A 112 -11.43 6.33 -9.96
C GLU A 112 -10.75 7.44 -10.76
N LEU A 113 -9.44 7.31 -11.01
CA LEU A 113 -8.66 8.25 -11.80
C LEU A 113 -8.01 7.57 -13.00
N GLU A 114 -8.22 8.13 -14.19
CA GLU A 114 -7.51 7.74 -15.41
C GLU A 114 -6.02 8.14 -15.35
N PRO A 115 -5.15 7.53 -16.18
CA PRO A 115 -3.74 7.90 -16.28
C PRO A 115 -3.54 9.40 -16.51
N GLY A 116 -2.75 10.05 -15.65
CA GLY A 116 -2.47 11.49 -15.69
C GLY A 116 -3.59 12.38 -15.17
N GLN A 117 -4.75 11.82 -14.80
CA GLN A 117 -5.86 12.60 -14.27
C GLN A 117 -5.54 13.06 -12.85
N SER A 118 -6.00 14.26 -12.50
CA SER A 118 -5.92 14.78 -11.14
C SER A 118 -7.29 15.10 -10.58
N ALA A 119 -7.50 14.84 -9.30
CA ALA A 119 -8.72 15.17 -8.59
C ALA A 119 -8.41 15.70 -7.18
N ALA A 120 -9.33 16.52 -6.67
CA ALA A 120 -9.35 16.82 -5.24
C ALA A 120 -9.84 15.59 -4.49
N MET A 121 -9.23 15.28 -3.35
CA MET A 121 -9.70 14.20 -2.49
C MET A 121 -10.76 14.74 -1.53
N ASP A 122 -11.78 13.93 -1.27
CA ASP A 122 -12.73 14.13 -0.19
C ASP A 122 -12.25 13.36 1.03
N CYS A 123 -12.15 14.04 2.17
CA CYS A 123 -11.51 13.54 3.36
C CYS A 123 -12.45 13.63 4.55
N PHE A 124 -12.44 12.62 5.41
CA PHE A 124 -13.21 12.62 6.65
C PHE A 124 -12.50 11.83 7.74
N SER A 125 -12.82 12.15 8.99
CA SER A 125 -12.39 11.38 10.15
C SER A 125 -13.61 10.84 10.89
N LEU A 126 -13.48 9.61 11.39
CA LEU A 126 -14.46 9.04 12.31
C LEU A 126 -14.11 9.36 13.78
N ASP A 127 -12.96 9.98 14.04
CA ASP A 127 -12.56 10.38 15.38
C ASP A 127 -13.31 11.64 15.82
N GLU A 128 -13.90 11.60 17.01
CA GLU A 128 -14.67 12.73 17.57
C GLU A 128 -13.79 13.91 18.02
N SER A 129 -12.47 13.74 18.01
CA SER A 129 -11.54 14.74 18.54
C SER A 129 -10.35 14.98 17.62
N PHE A 130 -10.08 16.26 17.37
CA PHE A 130 -8.90 16.69 16.63
C PHE A 130 -7.61 16.22 17.31
N PRO A 131 -6.70 15.52 16.60
CA PRO A 131 -5.47 14.97 17.16
C PRO A 131 -4.52 16.12 17.53
N LYS A 132 -4.40 16.41 18.82
CA LYS A 132 -3.50 17.46 19.31
C LYS A 132 -2.14 16.89 19.65
N GLY A 133 -1.10 17.62 19.26
CA GLY A 133 0.28 17.29 19.66
C GLY A 133 0.86 16.05 18.98
N TYR A 134 0.31 15.65 17.83
CA TYR A 134 1.02 14.75 16.92
C TYR A 134 2.35 15.38 16.49
N THR A 135 3.34 14.54 16.26
CA THR A 135 4.67 14.96 15.79
C THR A 135 4.92 14.55 14.35
N GLU A 136 4.13 13.61 13.83
CA GLU A 136 4.27 13.05 12.50
C GLU A 136 2.89 12.69 11.94
N VAL A 137 2.76 12.77 10.61
CA VAL A 137 1.61 12.27 9.86
C VAL A 137 2.13 11.18 8.93
N ARG A 138 1.47 10.03 8.92
CA ARG A 138 1.79 8.93 8.01
C ARG A 138 0.68 8.75 6.98
N VAL A 139 1.05 8.42 5.76
CA VAL A 139 0.10 8.04 4.70
C VAL A 139 0.32 6.58 4.32
N ALA A 140 -0.78 5.87 4.07
CA ALA A 140 -0.81 4.52 3.51
C ALA A 140 -2.02 4.40 2.58
N ASP A 141 -1.97 3.44 1.66
CA ASP A 141 -3.11 3.08 0.84
C ASP A 141 -4.21 2.40 1.69
N MET A 142 -5.46 2.61 1.29
CA MET A 142 -6.56 1.81 1.78
C MET A 142 -6.75 0.67 0.79
N TRP A 143 -6.31 -0.55 1.18
CA TRP A 143 -6.49 -1.88 0.57
C TRP A 143 -5.74 -2.24 -0.72
#